data_AF-A0A1H5ZMD8-F1
#
_entry.id   AF-A0A1H5ZMD8-F1
#
_cell.length_a   1.000
_cell.length_b   1.000
_cell.length_c   1.000
_cell.angle_alpha   90.00
_cell.angle_beta   90.00
_cell.angle_gamma   90.00
#
_symmetry.space_group_name_H-M   'P 1'
#
loop_
_entity.id
_entity.type
_entity.pdbx_description
1 polymer ?
#
loop_
_entity_poly.entity_id
_entity_poly.type
_entity_poly.pdbx_seq_one_letter_code
_entity_poly.pdbx_strand_id
1 'polypeptide(L)'
;MGKNSYFNRKLHSLLGVIPVGFFLIEHLLTNFEATKGPEAFVDQINWLNSLPLVLVLEIVGIWIPLLYHAVYGLYVAFTARNNVSRYGYFRNQMFLWQRITGVLTFLFVAWHFFETRFQVAIGNVEHERLGQTMHDIVSQPLLLTIYVIGVIAASFHFTNGMWSFLVSWGITVGPRAQRVSSYIWIGLFLVMSVMFIASLVAFKDPQFQELPVVSGMIGGVTSNG
;
A
#
# COMPACT_ATOMS: atom_id res chain seq x y z
N MET A 1 -3.43 -32.14 10.88
CA MET A 1 -2.85 -30.77 10.84
C MET A 1 -2.66 -30.30 12.28
N GLY A 2 -1.42 -30.02 12.70
CA GLY A 2 -1.13 -29.61 14.08
C GLY A 2 -1.69 -28.21 14.40
N LYS A 3 -2.09 -27.98 15.65
CA LYS A 3 -2.68 -26.73 16.16
C LYS A 3 -1.87 -25.47 15.76
N ASN A 4 -0.55 -25.59 15.71
CA ASN A 4 0.37 -24.50 15.35
C ASN A 4 0.17 -23.99 13.91
N SER A 5 -0.17 -24.87 12.96
CA SER A 5 -0.40 -24.48 11.57
C SER A 5 -1.70 -23.68 11.40
N TYR A 6 -2.73 -23.99 12.19
CA TYR A 6 -3.99 -23.24 12.16
C TYR A 6 -3.81 -21.82 12.74
N PHE A 7 -3.17 -21.72 13.92
CA PHE A 7 -2.89 -20.44 14.57
C PHE A 7 -2.11 -19.50 13.67
N ASN A 8 -0.99 -19.96 13.10
CA ASN A 8 -0.14 -19.12 12.25
C ASN A 8 -0.86 -18.59 11.01
N ARG A 9 -1.75 -19.40 10.40
CA ARG A 9 -2.58 -18.97 9.26
C ARG A 9 -3.60 -17.90 9.67
N LYS A 10 -4.25 -18.05 10.83
CA LYS A 10 -5.20 -17.05 11.34
C LYS A 10 -4.47 -15.76 11.68
N LEU A 11 -3.35 -15.84 12.40
CA LEU A 11 -2.51 -14.68 12.72
C LEU A 11 -2.04 -13.94 11.47
N HIS A 12 -1.54 -14.65 10.46
CA HIS A 12 -1.15 -14.06 9.18
C HIS A 12 -2.29 -13.28 8.52
N SER A 13 -3.49 -13.87 8.48
CA SER A 13 -4.65 -13.19 7.91
C SER A 13 -5.11 -11.99 8.74
N LEU A 14 -5.01 -12.08 10.07
CA LEU A 14 -5.39 -10.98 10.97
C LEU A 14 -4.45 -9.79 10.83
N LEU A 15 -3.14 -10.04 10.79
CA LEU A 15 -2.12 -9.00 10.58
C LEU A 15 -2.21 -8.38 9.18
N GLY A 16 -2.56 -9.18 8.17
CA GLY A 16 -2.82 -8.65 6.82
C GLY A 16 -4.02 -7.70 6.76
N VAL A 17 -5.08 -7.99 7.52
CA VAL A 17 -6.32 -7.20 7.48
C VAL A 17 -6.28 -5.98 8.38
N ILE A 18 -5.82 -6.12 9.63
CA ILE A 18 -5.93 -5.03 10.61
C ILE A 18 -4.77 -4.05 10.45
N PRO A 19 -3.52 -4.37 10.85
CA PRO A 19 -2.43 -3.40 10.78
C PRO A 19 -2.03 -3.08 9.34
N VAL A 20 -1.76 -4.10 8.51
CA VAL A 20 -1.27 -3.88 7.14
C VAL A 20 -2.35 -3.26 6.25
N GLY A 21 -3.60 -3.72 6.40
CA GLY A 21 -4.74 -3.15 5.69
C GLY A 21 -5.00 -1.69 6.05
N PHE A 22 -4.95 -1.36 7.34
CA PHE A 22 -5.09 0.03 7.80
C PHE A 22 -3.97 0.92 7.24
N PHE A 23 -2.72 0.46 7.33
CA PHE A 23 -1.59 1.16 6.73
C PHE A 23 -1.76 1.37 5.23
N LEU A 24 -2.21 0.37 4.47
CA LEU A 24 -2.41 0.53 3.02
C LEU A 24 -3.47 1.58 2.67
N ILE A 25 -4.56 1.65 3.45
CA ILE A 25 -5.60 2.67 3.25
C ILE A 25 -5.11 4.06 3.63
N GLU A 26 -4.46 4.20 4.78
CA GLU A 26 -3.85 5.47 5.19
C GLU A 26 -2.83 5.93 4.13
N HIS A 27 -1.92 5.05 3.72
CA HIS A 27 -0.92 5.32 2.69
C HIS A 27 -1.56 5.74 1.36
N LEU A 28 -2.64 5.08 0.93
CA LEU A 28 -3.41 5.49 -0.26
C LEU A 28 -3.95 6.91 -0.11
N LEU A 29 -4.61 7.22 1.02
CA LEU A 29 -5.24 8.52 1.24
C LEU A 29 -4.19 9.64 1.28
N THR A 30 -3.10 9.43 2.01
CA THR A 30 -1.97 10.36 2.11
C THR A 30 -1.35 10.63 0.73
N ASN A 31 -1.11 9.59 -0.08
CA ASN A 31 -0.60 9.78 -1.44
C ASN A 31 -1.64 10.41 -2.38
N PHE A 32 -2.93 10.21 -2.13
CA PHE A 32 -3.99 10.81 -2.95
C PHE A 32 -4.08 12.33 -2.78
N GLU A 33 -3.62 12.87 -1.65
CA GLU A 33 -3.51 14.32 -1.44
C GLU A 33 -2.54 14.99 -2.44
N ALA A 34 -1.62 14.24 -3.06
CA ALA A 34 -0.79 14.75 -4.16
C ALA A 34 -1.63 15.29 -5.34
N THR A 35 -2.85 14.78 -5.54
CA THR A 35 -3.80 15.29 -6.56
C THR A 35 -4.26 16.73 -6.29
N LYS A 36 -4.05 17.25 -5.08
CA LYS A 36 -4.35 18.63 -4.68
C LYS A 36 -3.10 19.54 -4.71
N GLY A 37 -1.94 18.99 -5.06
CA GLY A 37 -0.67 19.71 -5.19
C GLY A 37 0.38 19.33 -4.13
N PRO A 38 1.62 19.82 -4.28
CA PRO A 38 2.74 19.46 -3.40
C PRO A 38 2.55 19.87 -1.94
N GLU A 39 1.95 21.04 -1.70
CA GLU A 39 1.69 21.56 -0.34
C GLU A 39 0.76 20.63 0.44
N ALA A 40 -0.39 20.25 -0.14
CA ALA A 40 -1.33 19.34 0.49
C ALA A 40 -0.71 17.96 0.83
N PHE A 41 0.16 17.45 -0.05
CA PHE A 41 0.89 16.20 0.20
C PHE A 41 1.90 16.34 1.35
N VAL A 42 2.71 17.39 1.33
CA VAL A 42 3.72 17.64 2.37
C VAL A 42 3.08 17.92 3.73
N ASP A 43 1.93 18.61 3.77
CA ASP A 43 1.16 18.81 5.00
C ASP A 43 0.74 17.48 5.65
N GLN A 44 0.32 16.49 4.86
CA GLN A 44 0.01 15.16 5.40
C GLN A 44 1.26 14.44 5.93
N ILE A 45 2.38 14.52 5.21
CA ILE A 45 3.65 13.96 5.67
C ILE A 45 4.04 14.58 7.00
N ASN A 46 3.99 15.90 7.11
CA ASN A 46 4.33 16.62 8.34
C ASN A 46 3.41 16.24 9.49
N TRP A 47 2.10 16.12 9.23
CA TRP A 47 1.14 15.66 10.22
C TRP A 47 1.46 14.25 10.74
N LEU A 48 1.72 13.28 9.85
CA LEU A 48 2.07 11.91 10.24
C LEU A 48 3.34 11.84 11.08
N ASN A 49 4.36 12.62 10.70
CA ASN A 49 5.64 12.64 11.42
C ASN A 49 5.57 13.45 12.72
N SER A 50 4.55 14.27 12.91
CA SER A 50 4.28 14.98 14.17
C SER A 50 3.63 14.10 15.24
N LEU A 51 3.16 12.89 14.90
CA LEU A 51 2.48 12.01 15.84
C LEU A 51 3.40 11.60 17.00
N PRO A 52 2.89 11.60 18.24
CA PRO A 52 3.69 11.18 19.39
C PRO A 52 4.07 9.71 19.25
N LEU A 53 5.33 9.39 19.57
CA LEU A 53 5.87 8.03 19.48
C LEU A 53 5.75 7.42 18.08
N VAL A 54 5.82 8.23 17.01
CA VAL A 54 5.69 7.78 15.60
C VAL A 54 6.55 6.55 15.29
N LEU A 55 7.80 6.50 15.76
CA LEU A 55 8.68 5.35 15.56
C LEU A 55 8.13 4.06 16.19
N VAL A 56 7.52 4.15 17.39
CA VAL A 56 6.89 3.00 18.05
C VAL A 56 5.64 2.57 17.28
N LEU A 57 4.82 3.54 16.84
CA LEU A 57 3.65 3.28 16.01
C LEU A 57 4.03 2.58 14.70
N GLU A 58 5.10 3.01 14.03
CA GLU A 58 5.62 2.37 12.83
C GLU A 58 6.12 0.95 13.12
N ILE A 59 6.94 0.74 14.16
CA ILE A 59 7.49 -0.59 14.47
C ILE A 59 6.39 -1.59 14.80
N VAL A 60 5.49 -1.25 15.71
CA VAL A 60 4.47 -2.17 16.23
C VAL A 60 3.25 -2.25 15.32
N GLY A 61 2.85 -1.13 14.72
CA GLY A 61 1.68 -1.02 13.86
C GLY A 61 1.93 -1.38 12.40
N ILE A 62 3.16 -1.24 11.91
CA ILE A 62 3.49 -1.44 10.48
C ILE A 62 4.55 -2.52 10.32
N TRP A 63 5.79 -2.30 10.78
CA TRP A 63 6.94 -3.13 10.42
C TRP A 63 6.84 -4.57 10.91
N ILE A 64 6.56 -4.79 12.20
CA ILE A 64 6.45 -6.15 12.75
C ILE A 64 5.28 -6.92 12.10
N PRO A 65 4.05 -6.37 12.02
CA PRO A 65 2.95 -7.04 11.34
C PRO A 65 3.22 -7.32 9.86
N LEU A 66 3.77 -6.35 9.13
CA LEU A 66 4.09 -6.48 7.72
C LEU A 66 5.15 -7.56 7.48
N LEU A 67 6.21 -7.59 8.30
CA LEU A 67 7.27 -8.59 8.19
C LEU A 67 6.72 -10.00 8.39
N TYR A 68 5.92 -10.21 9.45
CA TYR A 68 5.29 -11.52 9.69
C TYR A 68 4.36 -11.89 8.53
N HIS A 69 3.52 -10.95 8.09
CA HIS A 69 2.60 -11.17 6.98
C HIS A 69 3.34 -11.56 5.69
N ALA A 70 4.38 -10.81 5.32
CA ALA A 70 5.17 -11.04 4.12
C ALA A 70 5.91 -12.39 4.16
N VAL A 71 6.68 -12.66 5.21
CA VAL A 71 7.51 -13.87 5.30
C VAL A 71 6.64 -15.12 5.37
N TYR A 72 5.62 -15.12 6.25
CA TYR A 72 4.72 -16.27 6.34
C TYR A 72 3.84 -16.41 5.09
N GLY A 73 3.44 -15.30 4.47
CA GLY A 73 2.71 -15.28 3.21
C GLY A 73 3.48 -15.92 2.07
N LEU A 74 4.77 -15.59 1.93
CA LEU A 74 5.67 -16.23 0.96
C LEU A 74 5.81 -17.73 1.22
N TYR A 75 6.02 -18.14 2.48
CA TYR A 75 6.03 -19.56 2.83
C TYR A 75 4.74 -20.27 2.37
N VAL A 76 3.57 -19.68 2.60
CA VAL A 76 2.29 -20.23 2.14
C VAL A 76 2.18 -20.22 0.60
N ALA A 77 2.70 -19.21 -0.07
CA ALA A 77 2.66 -19.11 -1.53
C ALA A 77 3.49 -20.22 -2.20
N PHE A 78 4.70 -20.50 -1.71
CA PHE A 78 5.59 -21.53 -2.26
C PHE A 78 5.21 -22.97 -1.87
N THR A 79 4.44 -23.15 -0.79
CA THR A 79 3.98 -24.48 -0.36
C THR A 79 2.56 -24.83 -0.85
N ALA A 80 1.85 -23.88 -1.47
CA ALA A 80 0.50 -24.09 -1.98
C ALA A 80 0.49 -24.98 -3.24
N ARG A 81 -0.45 -25.92 -3.30
CA ARG A 81 -0.76 -26.68 -4.52
C ARG A 81 -1.83 -25.93 -5.32
N ASN A 82 -1.44 -25.34 -6.45
CA ASN A 82 -2.36 -24.65 -7.35
C ASN A 82 -2.95 -25.66 -8.37
N ASN A 83 -4.27 -25.85 -8.38
CA ASN A 83 -4.94 -26.83 -9.27
C ASN A 83 -5.69 -26.17 -10.44
N VAL A 84 -5.18 -25.04 -10.94
CA VAL A 84 -5.82 -24.27 -12.02
C VAL A 84 -5.79 -24.96 -13.38
N SER A 85 -4.82 -25.85 -13.62
CA SER A 85 -4.67 -26.58 -14.89
C SER A 85 -5.73 -27.65 -15.11
N ARG A 86 -6.34 -28.18 -14.02
CA ARG A 86 -7.36 -29.24 -14.08
C ARG A 86 -8.76 -28.75 -13.70
N TYR A 87 -8.86 -27.68 -12.90
CA TYR A 87 -10.13 -27.09 -12.45
C TYR A 87 -10.07 -25.55 -12.51
N GLY A 88 -10.46 -24.97 -13.65
CA GLY A 88 -10.41 -23.53 -13.91
C GLY A 88 -11.53 -22.69 -13.27
N TYR A 89 -12.12 -23.12 -12.15
CA TYR A 89 -13.19 -22.36 -11.50
C TYR A 89 -12.71 -20.96 -11.07
N PHE A 90 -13.60 -19.97 -11.11
CA PHE A 90 -13.27 -18.58 -10.77
C PHE A 90 -12.51 -18.44 -9.44
N ARG A 91 -12.90 -19.18 -8.39
CA ARG A 91 -12.22 -19.10 -7.09
C ARG A 91 -10.85 -19.75 -7.07
N ASN A 92 -10.59 -20.73 -7.93
CA ASN A 92 -9.25 -21.28 -8.11
C ASN A 92 -8.33 -20.26 -8.79
N GLN A 93 -8.87 -19.49 -9.75
CA GLN A 93 -8.13 -18.37 -10.35
C GLN A 93 -7.85 -17.27 -9.33
N MET A 94 -8.84 -16.83 -8.55
CA MET A 94 -8.63 -15.83 -7.49
C MET A 94 -7.65 -16.31 -6.43
N PHE A 95 -7.65 -17.60 -6.12
CA PHE A 95 -6.65 -18.22 -5.25
C PHE A 95 -5.26 -18.10 -5.87
N LEU A 96 -5.05 -18.46 -7.13
CA LEU A 96 -3.76 -18.30 -7.80
C LEU A 96 -3.31 -16.83 -7.82
N TRP A 97 -4.19 -15.92 -8.26
CA TRP A 97 -3.88 -14.50 -8.36
C TRP A 97 -3.53 -13.87 -7.02
N GLN A 98 -4.10 -14.30 -5.90
CA GLN A 98 -3.67 -13.86 -4.56
C GLN A 98 -2.17 -14.10 -4.31
N ARG A 99 -1.64 -15.23 -4.80
CA ARG A 99 -0.23 -15.59 -4.59
C ARG A 99 0.67 -14.80 -5.52
N ILE A 100 0.31 -14.74 -6.81
CA ILE A 100 1.06 -13.99 -7.81
C ILE A 100 1.16 -12.53 -7.38
N THR A 101 0.01 -11.89 -7.09
CA THR A 101 -0.01 -10.51 -6.62
C THR A 101 0.68 -10.34 -5.29
N GLY A 102 0.60 -11.30 -4.36
CA GLY A 102 1.33 -11.23 -3.09
C GLY A 102 2.85 -11.20 -3.27
N VAL A 103 3.39 -11.99 -4.19
CA VAL A 103 4.83 -11.97 -4.53
C VAL A 103 5.20 -10.67 -5.22
N LEU A 104 4.40 -10.20 -6.19
CA LEU A 104 4.63 -8.93 -6.87
C LEU A 104 4.60 -7.74 -5.88
N THR A 105 3.61 -7.71 -4.99
CA THR A 105 3.49 -6.72 -3.92
C THR A 105 4.67 -6.78 -2.97
N PHE A 106 5.14 -7.97 -2.58
CA PHE A 106 6.32 -8.10 -1.74
C PHE A 106 7.56 -7.46 -2.38
N LEU A 107 7.84 -7.79 -3.65
CA LEU A 107 8.97 -7.23 -4.38
C LEU A 107 8.83 -5.70 -4.55
N PHE A 108 7.64 -5.24 -4.92
CA PHE A 108 7.34 -3.83 -5.07
C PHE A 108 7.51 -3.05 -3.77
N VAL A 109 6.92 -3.53 -2.66
CA VAL A 109 7.02 -2.87 -1.34
C VAL A 109 8.45 -2.85 -0.85
N ALA A 110 9.23 -3.92 -1.04
CA ALA A 110 10.63 -3.95 -0.64
C ALA A 110 11.46 -2.87 -1.36
N TRP A 111 11.27 -2.74 -2.69
CA TRP A 111 11.95 -1.71 -3.46
C TRP A 111 11.43 -0.30 -3.14
N HIS A 112 10.11 -0.11 -3.11
CA HIS A 112 9.46 1.15 -2.77
C HIS A 112 9.91 1.66 -1.39
N PHE A 113 9.94 0.78 -0.38
CA PHE A 113 10.46 1.08 0.95
C PHE A 113 11.92 1.53 0.91
N PHE A 114 12.75 0.85 0.13
CA PHE A 114 14.17 1.16 0.01
C PHE A 114 14.42 2.54 -0.61
N GLU A 115 13.68 2.91 -1.66
CA GLU A 115 13.80 4.21 -2.33
C GLU A 115 13.23 5.37 -1.52
N THR A 116 12.29 5.10 -0.61
CA THR A 116 11.58 6.14 0.14
C THR A 116 11.95 6.12 1.62
N ARG A 117 11.17 5.41 2.44
CA ARG A 117 11.26 5.45 3.91
C ARG A 117 12.64 5.05 4.43
N PHE A 118 13.34 4.12 3.77
CA PHE A 118 14.70 3.76 4.14
C PHE A 118 15.71 4.89 3.88
N GLN A 119 15.63 5.57 2.72
CA GLN A 119 16.48 6.75 2.44
C GLN A 119 16.25 7.86 3.47
N VAL A 120 15.00 8.06 3.88
CA VAL A 120 14.68 9.00 4.96
C VAL A 120 15.28 8.57 6.29
N ALA A 121 15.17 7.29 6.64
CA ALA A 121 15.69 6.77 7.91
C ALA A 121 17.22 6.89 8.04
N ILE A 122 17.95 6.87 6.93
CA ILE A 122 19.41 7.04 6.92
C ILE A 122 19.86 8.48 6.64
N GLY A 123 18.92 9.42 6.52
CA GLY A 123 19.21 10.85 6.35
C GLY A 123 19.63 11.27 4.93
N ASN A 124 19.41 10.43 3.91
CA ASN A 124 19.69 10.77 2.52
C ASN A 124 18.59 11.65 1.89
N VAL A 125 17.36 11.53 2.39
CA VAL A 125 16.17 12.24 1.89
C VAL A 125 15.41 12.83 3.08
N GLU A 126 15.10 14.12 3.02
CA GLU A 126 14.22 14.76 4.00
C GLU A 126 12.75 14.41 3.73
N HIS A 127 11.91 14.45 4.77
CA HIS A 127 10.49 14.09 4.65
C HIS A 127 9.75 14.90 3.58
N GLU A 128 10.02 16.20 3.52
CA GLU A 128 9.40 17.15 2.57
C GLU A 128 9.83 16.91 1.12
N ARG A 129 10.95 16.19 0.92
CA ARG A 129 11.48 15.85 -0.41
C ARG A 129 10.88 14.56 -0.98
N LEU A 130 10.05 13.84 -0.23
CA LEU A 130 9.40 12.63 -0.73
C LEU A 130 8.58 12.88 -2.00
N GLY A 131 7.98 14.06 -2.15
CA GLY A 131 7.26 14.45 -3.38
C GLY A 131 8.19 14.52 -4.60
N GLN A 132 9.38 15.10 -4.42
CA GLN A 132 10.43 15.15 -5.45
C GLN A 132 10.94 13.75 -5.79
N THR A 133 11.22 12.93 -4.77
CA THR A 133 11.64 11.54 -4.98
C THR A 133 10.62 10.77 -5.81
N MET A 134 9.32 10.93 -5.50
CA MET A 134 8.27 10.31 -6.30
C MET A 134 8.24 10.86 -7.72
N HIS A 135 8.34 12.18 -7.91
CA HIS A 135 8.42 12.80 -9.24
C HIS A 135 9.54 12.23 -10.10
N ASP A 136 10.76 12.13 -9.55
CA ASP A 136 11.94 11.62 -10.25
C ASP A 136 11.77 10.15 -10.67
N ILE A 137 11.11 9.35 -9.84
CA ILE A 137 10.79 7.96 -10.12
C ILE A 137 9.72 7.86 -11.21
N VAL A 138 8.56 8.53 -11.05
CA VAL A 138 7.42 8.38 -11.97
C VAL A 138 7.61 9.10 -13.31
N SER A 139 8.59 10.01 -13.39
CA SER A 139 9.01 10.63 -14.64
C SER A 139 9.76 9.66 -15.56
N GLN A 140 10.30 8.56 -15.02
CA GLN A 140 10.92 7.49 -15.80
C GLN A 140 9.84 6.49 -16.27
N PRO A 141 9.59 6.31 -17.59
CA PRO A 141 8.48 5.49 -18.08
C PRO A 141 8.51 4.03 -17.61
N LEU A 142 9.70 3.44 -17.51
CA LEU A 142 9.88 2.08 -17.02
C LEU A 142 9.48 1.97 -15.54
N LEU A 143 9.96 2.88 -14.69
CA LEU A 143 9.67 2.85 -13.26
C LEU A 143 8.19 3.15 -13.01
N LEU A 144 7.59 4.09 -13.73
CA LEU A 144 6.14 4.33 -13.68
C LEU A 144 5.34 3.06 -14.00
N THR A 145 5.74 2.31 -15.02
CA THR A 145 5.08 1.05 -15.39
C THR A 145 5.17 0.03 -14.27
N ILE A 146 6.34 -0.10 -13.63
CA ILE A 146 6.55 -0.98 -12.48
C ILE A 146 5.68 -0.54 -11.30
N TYR A 147 5.61 0.75 -11.01
CA TYR A 147 4.76 1.31 -9.95
C TYR A 147 3.28 1.03 -10.21
N VAL A 148 2.78 1.22 -11.44
CA VAL A 148 1.40 0.91 -11.81
C VAL A 148 1.09 -0.58 -11.59
N ILE A 149 1.99 -1.48 -12.02
CA ILE A 149 1.83 -2.92 -11.76
C ILE A 149 1.82 -3.20 -10.25
N GLY A 150 2.73 -2.57 -9.50
CA GLY A 150 2.87 -2.72 -8.06
C GLY A 150 1.62 -2.33 -7.28
N VAL A 151 1.07 -1.12 -7.54
CA VAL A 151 -0.12 -0.62 -6.84
C VAL A 151 -1.39 -1.38 -7.22
N ILE A 152 -1.53 -1.83 -8.47
CA ILE A 152 -2.65 -2.69 -8.89
C ILE A 152 -2.54 -4.06 -8.22
N ALA A 153 -1.33 -4.66 -8.19
CA ALA A 153 -1.10 -5.93 -7.51
C ALA A 153 -1.41 -5.83 -6.01
N ALA A 154 -0.95 -4.77 -5.33
CA ALA A 154 -1.23 -4.52 -3.92
C ALA A 154 -2.73 -4.35 -3.65
N SER A 155 -3.41 -3.56 -4.48
CA SER A 155 -4.87 -3.34 -4.39
C SER A 155 -5.65 -4.64 -4.58
N PHE A 156 -5.28 -5.46 -5.57
CA PHE A 156 -5.91 -6.77 -5.78
C PHE A 156 -5.64 -7.71 -4.61
N HIS A 157 -4.38 -7.82 -4.17
CA HIS A 157 -3.96 -8.70 -3.08
C HIS A 157 -4.73 -8.36 -1.80
N PHE A 158 -4.85 -7.08 -1.47
CA PHE A 158 -5.57 -6.61 -0.31
C PHE A 158 -7.06 -6.93 -0.42
N THR A 159 -7.74 -6.51 -1.49
CA THR A 159 -9.20 -6.66 -1.61
C THR A 159 -9.66 -8.11 -1.75
N ASN A 160 -8.96 -8.94 -2.52
CA ASN A 160 -9.23 -10.38 -2.59
C ASN A 160 -8.84 -11.11 -1.28
N GLY A 161 -7.80 -10.62 -0.59
CA GLY A 161 -7.43 -11.02 0.76
C GLY A 161 -8.53 -10.74 1.78
N MET A 162 -9.12 -9.54 1.74
CA MET A 162 -10.25 -9.13 2.58
C MET A 162 -11.48 -10.01 2.33
N TRP A 163 -11.84 -10.25 1.07
CA TRP A 163 -12.92 -11.18 0.74
C TRP A 163 -12.66 -12.57 1.35
N SER A 164 -11.43 -13.10 1.19
CA SER A 164 -11.03 -14.41 1.72
C SER A 164 -11.01 -14.46 3.25
N PHE A 165 -10.62 -13.35 3.90
CA PHE A 165 -10.65 -13.18 5.34
C PHE A 165 -12.09 -13.27 5.86
N LEU A 166 -13.02 -12.49 5.30
CA LEU A 166 -14.41 -12.48 5.75
C LEU A 166 -15.06 -13.87 5.68
N VAL A 167 -14.75 -14.64 4.64
CA VAL A 167 -15.24 -16.03 4.51
C VAL A 167 -14.59 -16.94 5.55
N SER A 168 -13.25 -16.93 5.65
CA SER A 168 -12.50 -17.82 6.56
C SER A 168 -12.64 -17.50 8.06
N TRP A 169 -13.12 -16.31 8.38
CA TRP A 169 -13.47 -15.88 9.74
C TRP A 169 -14.96 -16.00 10.05
N GLY A 170 -15.76 -16.51 9.12
CA GLY A 170 -17.18 -16.80 9.36
C GLY A 170 -18.08 -15.56 9.35
N ILE A 171 -17.62 -14.45 8.75
CA ILE A 171 -18.40 -13.21 8.65
C ILE A 171 -19.34 -13.28 7.43
N THR A 172 -18.85 -13.76 6.28
CA THR A 172 -19.65 -13.92 5.05
C THR A 172 -19.84 -15.39 4.70
N VAL A 173 -20.58 -16.13 5.53
CA VAL A 173 -20.73 -17.60 5.38
C VAL A 173 -21.64 -17.99 4.20
N GLY A 174 -22.82 -17.39 4.09
CA GLY A 174 -23.85 -17.83 3.14
C GLY A 174 -23.57 -17.47 1.67
N PRO A 175 -24.10 -18.22 0.68
CA PRO A 175 -23.87 -17.94 -0.75
C PRO A 175 -24.28 -16.52 -1.18
N ARG A 176 -25.38 -15.99 -0.65
CA ARG A 176 -25.82 -14.61 -0.91
C ARG A 176 -24.83 -13.60 -0.34
N ALA A 177 -24.37 -13.79 0.91
CA ALA A 177 -23.40 -12.91 1.56
C ALA A 177 -22.05 -12.90 0.82
N GLN A 178 -21.55 -14.07 0.38
CA GLN A 178 -20.33 -14.16 -0.41
C GLN A 178 -20.44 -13.47 -1.79
N ARG A 179 -21.63 -13.53 -2.42
CA ARG A 179 -21.91 -12.84 -3.68
C ARG A 179 -21.88 -11.32 -3.49
N VAL A 180 -22.60 -10.80 -2.51
CA VAL A 180 -22.59 -9.36 -2.18
C VAL A 180 -21.18 -8.89 -1.81
N SER A 181 -20.49 -9.64 -0.95
CA SER A 181 -19.09 -9.40 -0.60
C SER A 181 -18.19 -9.31 -1.85
N SER A 182 -18.43 -10.16 -2.85
CA SER A 182 -17.64 -10.12 -4.10
C SER A 182 -17.81 -8.79 -4.83
N TYR A 183 -19.04 -8.26 -4.96
CA TYR A 183 -19.26 -6.98 -5.61
C TYR A 183 -18.64 -5.81 -4.84
N ILE A 184 -18.73 -5.82 -3.51
CA ILE A 184 -18.12 -4.80 -2.65
C ILE A 184 -16.60 -4.78 -2.86
N TRP A 185 -15.93 -5.92 -2.76
CA TRP A 185 -14.48 -5.98 -2.86
C TRP A 185 -13.96 -5.74 -4.28
N ILE A 186 -14.73 -6.09 -5.32
CA ILE A 186 -14.43 -5.68 -6.70
C ILE A 186 -14.55 -4.17 -6.85
N GLY A 187 -15.61 -3.55 -6.31
CA GLY A 187 -15.77 -2.09 -6.33
C GLY A 187 -14.61 -1.39 -5.63
N LEU A 188 -14.24 -1.84 -4.42
CA LEU A 188 -13.11 -1.29 -3.68
C LEU A 188 -11.77 -1.49 -4.40
N PHE A 189 -11.57 -2.63 -5.06
CA PHE A 189 -10.37 -2.86 -5.87
C PHE A 189 -10.22 -1.80 -6.97
N LEU A 190 -11.30 -1.51 -7.69
CA LEU A 190 -11.31 -0.52 -8.76
C LEU A 190 -11.07 0.89 -8.21
N VAL A 191 -11.76 1.27 -7.13
CA VAL A 191 -11.59 2.58 -6.49
C VAL A 191 -10.15 2.78 -6.02
N MET A 192 -9.60 1.82 -5.28
CA MET A 192 -8.21 1.90 -4.80
C MET A 192 -7.22 1.98 -5.96
N SER A 193 -7.40 1.17 -7.00
CA SER A 193 -6.51 1.19 -8.18
C SER A 193 -6.55 2.55 -8.88
N VAL A 194 -7.74 3.12 -9.07
CA VAL A 194 -7.90 4.46 -9.68
C VAL A 194 -7.23 5.53 -8.82
N MET A 195 -7.44 5.50 -7.50
CA MET A 195 -6.84 6.49 -6.59
C MET A 195 -5.31 6.40 -6.59
N PHE A 196 -4.72 5.20 -6.51
CA PHE A 196 -3.27 5.04 -6.60
C PHE A 196 -2.71 5.50 -7.94
N ILE A 197 -3.37 5.15 -9.05
CA ILE A 197 -2.95 5.61 -10.39
C ILE A 197 -3.05 7.13 -10.49
N ALA A 198 -4.10 7.75 -9.95
CA ALA A 198 -4.26 9.20 -9.92
C ALA A 198 -3.13 9.86 -9.11
N SER A 199 -2.73 9.31 -7.96
CA SER A 199 -1.55 9.77 -7.21
C SER A 199 -0.28 9.70 -8.06
N LEU A 200 -0.02 8.56 -8.72
CA LEU A 200 1.17 8.41 -9.59
C LEU A 200 1.18 9.42 -10.73
N VAL A 201 0.02 9.71 -11.33
CA VAL A 201 -0.12 10.74 -12.37
C VAL A 201 0.11 12.13 -11.79
N ALA A 202 -0.41 12.43 -10.60
CA ALA A 202 -0.21 13.71 -9.93
C ALA A 202 1.26 13.99 -9.63
N PHE A 203 2.02 12.99 -9.17
CA PHE A 203 3.46 13.13 -8.94
C PHE A 203 4.26 13.45 -10.20
N LYS A 204 3.72 13.23 -11.41
CA LYS A 204 4.40 13.65 -12.66
C LYS A 204 4.35 15.15 -12.91
N ASP A 205 3.52 15.89 -12.17
CA ASP A 205 3.41 17.33 -12.34
C ASP A 205 4.77 18.00 -12.02
N PRO A 206 5.30 18.90 -12.88
CA PRO A 206 6.53 19.63 -12.62
C PRO A 206 6.56 20.41 -11.30
N GLN A 207 5.40 20.73 -10.71
CA GLN A 207 5.33 21.35 -9.38
C GLN A 207 6.00 20.51 -8.29
N PHE A 208 6.11 19.18 -8.47
CA PHE A 208 6.82 18.31 -7.54
C PHE A 208 8.35 18.29 -7.74
N GLN A 209 8.92 19.01 -8.71
CA GLN A 209 10.38 19.11 -8.89
C GLN A 209 11.06 19.96 -7.82
N GLU A 210 10.33 20.94 -7.30
CA GLU A 210 10.83 21.88 -6.30
C GLU A 210 10.17 21.61 -4.95
N LEU A 211 10.77 22.12 -3.88
CA LEU A 211 10.13 22.05 -2.57
C LEU A 211 8.90 22.97 -2.59
N PRO A 212 7.81 22.63 -1.86
CA PRO A 212 6.67 23.53 -1.76
C PRO A 212 7.12 24.89 -1.26
N VAL A 213 6.67 25.96 -1.92
CA VAL A 213 6.94 27.33 -1.47
C VAL A 213 6.20 27.52 -0.15
N VAL A 214 6.92 27.57 0.97
CA VAL A 214 6.33 27.91 2.27
C VAL A 214 5.78 29.33 2.16
N SER A 215 4.46 29.47 2.05
CA SER A 215 3.76 30.75 1.89
C SER A 215 3.85 31.69 3.13
N GLY A 216 4.77 31.42 4.06
CA GLY A 216 4.95 32.15 5.31
C GLY A 216 6.17 33.08 5.39
N MET A 217 7.06 33.13 4.40
CA MET A 217 8.30 33.95 4.46
C MET A 217 8.40 35.11 3.47
N ILE A 218 7.35 35.39 2.68
CA ILE A 218 7.38 36.49 1.68
C ILE A 218 6.58 37.73 2.14
N GLY A 219 6.27 37.83 3.44
CA GLY A 219 5.52 38.94 4.03
C GLY A 219 6.35 40.05 4.67
N GLY A 220 7.68 40.05 4.53
CA GLY A 220 8.54 40.82 5.44
C GLY A 220 9.76 41.51 4.86
N VAL A 221 9.77 41.93 3.59
CA VAL A 221 10.72 42.96 3.12
C VAL A 221 10.05 43.86 2.07
N THR A 222 9.21 44.77 2.53
CA THR A 222 8.95 46.02 1.80
C THR A 222 9.64 47.17 2.55
N SER A 223 10.61 47.77 1.86
CA SER A 223 11.12 49.15 1.96
C SER A 223 11.18 49.86 3.32
N ASN A 224 12.37 50.37 3.67
CA ASN A 224 12.59 51.82 3.91
C ASN A 224 14.08 52.10 4.20
N GLY A 225 14.69 53.01 3.43
CA GLY A 225 16.00 53.61 3.69
C GLY A 225 16.91 53.66 2.47
#